data_AF-A0A9X4F4V6-F1
#
_entry.id   AF-A0A9X4F4V6-F1
#
_cell.length_a   1.000
_cell.length_b   1.000
_cell.length_c   1.000
_cell.angle_alpha   90.00
_cell.angle_beta   90.00
_cell.angle_gamma   90.00
#
_symmetry.space_group_name_H-M   'P 1'
#
loop_
_entity.id
_entity.type
_entity.pdbx_description
1 polymer ?
#
loop_
_entity_poly.entity_id
_entity_poly.type
_entity_poly.pdbx_seq_one_letter_code
_entity_poly.pdbx_strand_id
1 'polypeptide(L)'
;MKNKLFYILTLVVSFNSYAADESDINSDKNYLYQQDVLQTAKLMDDINLLKLKLEKEKIEKSLNEELLSNIEVKKQIDKQLNRSSGKAKVYDPADGPFNSNGIRLLSVTSLQNSQKMAVFSFYGRKFNLAQGDKFKNSTIDIDDSNVVFNYNGKKFKYSY
;
A
#
# COMPACT_ATOMS: atom_id res chain seq x y z
N MET A 1 42.14 8.21 42.75
CA MET A 1 41.94 8.03 41.29
C MET A 1 42.89 8.92 40.49
N LYS A 2 44.21 8.71 40.55
CA LYS A 2 45.21 9.52 39.82
C LYS A 2 46.18 8.72 38.92
N ASN A 3 46.13 7.39 38.95
CA ASN A 3 47.13 6.54 38.27
C ASN A 3 46.67 5.96 36.91
N LYS A 4 45.51 6.37 36.38
CA LYS A 4 45.03 5.89 35.06
C LYS A 4 45.40 6.80 33.88
N LEU A 5 45.79 8.05 34.14
CA LEU A 5 46.13 9.03 33.09
C LEU A 5 47.59 8.94 32.62
N PHE A 6 48.48 8.32 33.39
CA PHE A 6 49.90 8.18 33.02
C PHE A 6 50.17 7.13 31.93
N TYR A 7 49.26 6.16 31.75
CA TYR A 7 49.43 5.09 30.76
C TYR A 7 49.07 5.50 29.33
N ILE A 8 48.26 6.55 29.17
CA ILE A 8 47.91 7.05 27.83
C ILE A 8 49.02 7.95 27.28
N LEU A 9 49.75 8.65 28.16
CA LEU A 9 50.82 9.57 27.76
C LEU A 9 52.10 8.84 27.30
N THR A 10 52.40 7.66 27.86
CA THR A 10 53.58 6.86 27.46
C THR A 10 53.41 6.11 26.15
N LEU A 11 52.16 5.90 25.68
CA LEU A 11 51.89 5.23 24.41
C LEU A 11 52.06 6.17 23.20
N VAL A 12 52.09 7.49 23.43
CA VAL A 12 52.25 8.50 22.36
C VAL A 12 53.74 8.82 22.10
N VAL A 13 54.63 8.60 23.05
CA VAL A 13 56.05 8.99 22.93
C VAL A 13 56.92 7.90 22.28
N SER A 14 56.50 6.63 22.28
CA SER A 14 57.25 5.51 21.68
C SER A 14 57.14 5.40 20.15
N PHE A 15 56.38 6.28 19.48
CA PHE A 15 56.30 6.32 18.02
C PHE A 15 57.29 7.29 17.34
N ASN A 16 58.18 7.96 18.09
CA ASN A 16 59.15 8.93 17.56
C ASN A 16 60.61 8.47 17.57
N SER A 17 60.86 7.17 17.41
CA SER A 17 62.24 6.67 17.25
C SER A 17 62.31 5.58 16.18
N TYR A 18 62.07 5.96 14.93
CA TYR A 18 62.76 5.30 13.83
C TYR A 18 63.38 6.36 12.94
N ALA A 19 64.70 6.34 12.92
CA ALA A 19 65.56 7.21 12.13
C ALA A 19 65.11 7.17 10.66
N ALA A 20 65.02 8.36 10.08
CA ALA A 20 64.94 8.55 8.65
C ALA A 20 66.25 8.02 8.03
N ASP A 21 66.16 6.86 7.40
CA ASP A 21 67.12 6.44 6.39
C ASP A 21 66.60 6.99 5.05
N GLU A 22 67.40 7.86 4.43
CA GLU A 22 67.10 8.46 3.13
C GLU A 22 67.32 7.41 2.03
N SER A 23 66.31 6.58 1.80
CA SER A 23 66.22 5.83 0.54
C SER A 23 64.75 5.56 0.16
N ASP A 24 64.35 6.12 -0.99
CA ASP A 24 63.16 5.76 -1.78
C ASP A 24 61.76 5.78 -1.12
N ILE A 25 61.48 6.73 -0.21
CA ILE A 25 60.14 6.90 0.41
C ILE A 25 59.29 7.93 -0.35
N ASN A 26 58.95 7.69 -1.62
CA ASN A 26 58.02 8.57 -2.34
C ASN A 26 56.86 7.85 -3.05
N SER A 27 56.86 6.51 -3.09
CA SER A 27 55.77 5.70 -3.63
C SER A 27 54.77 5.23 -2.58
N ASP A 28 55.21 4.81 -1.39
CA ASP A 28 54.32 4.18 -0.38
C ASP A 28 53.35 5.13 0.31
N LYS A 29 53.74 6.38 0.55
CA LYS A 29 52.85 7.37 1.18
C LYS A 29 51.66 7.71 0.29
N ASN A 30 51.87 7.79 -1.02
CA ASN A 30 50.82 8.13 -1.99
C ASN A 30 49.75 7.03 -2.08
N TYR A 31 50.14 5.76 -1.95
CA TYR A 31 49.21 4.62 -1.89
C TYR A 31 48.38 4.60 -0.60
N LEU A 32 48.97 4.93 0.54
CA LEU A 32 48.27 5.06 1.83
C LEU A 32 47.23 6.19 1.80
N TYR A 33 47.60 7.38 1.30
CA TYR A 33 46.66 8.49 1.16
C TYR A 33 45.54 8.18 0.16
N GLN A 34 45.82 7.47 -0.93
CA GLN A 34 44.78 7.03 -1.87
C GLN A 34 43.81 6.02 -1.25
N GLN A 35 44.29 5.06 -0.46
CA GLN A 35 43.42 4.13 0.25
C GLN A 35 42.56 4.83 1.31
N ASP A 36 43.11 5.77 2.07
CA ASP A 36 42.35 6.55 3.05
C ASP A 36 41.28 7.43 2.38
N VAL A 37 41.60 8.05 1.25
CA VAL A 37 40.62 8.82 0.46
C VAL A 37 39.52 7.92 -0.10
N LEU A 38 39.87 6.72 -0.60
CA LEU A 38 38.89 5.76 -1.10
C LEU A 38 37.97 5.21 0.01
N GLN A 39 38.54 4.91 1.18
CA GLN A 39 37.78 4.48 2.36
C GLN A 39 36.88 5.60 2.88
N THR A 40 37.36 6.85 2.89
CA THR A 40 36.57 8.02 3.27
C THR A 40 35.43 8.27 2.30
N ALA A 41 35.66 8.13 0.98
CA ALA A 41 34.60 8.24 -0.03
C ALA A 41 33.53 7.16 0.16
N LYS A 42 33.95 5.91 0.40
CA LYS A 42 33.03 4.79 0.67
C LYS A 42 32.21 5.01 1.94
N LEU A 43 32.84 5.48 3.02
CA LEU A 43 32.16 5.85 4.26
C LEU A 43 31.16 6.99 4.03
N MET A 44 31.50 7.98 3.20
CA MET A 44 30.61 9.08 2.86
C MET A 44 29.41 8.61 2.04
N ASP A 45 29.61 7.69 1.11
CA ASP A 45 28.52 7.05 0.35
C ASP A 45 27.61 6.22 1.24
N ASP A 46 28.17 5.45 2.18
CA ASP A 46 27.40 4.69 3.17
C ASP A 46 26.58 5.64 4.08
N ILE A 47 27.16 6.76 4.50
CA ILE A 47 26.47 7.81 5.27
C ILE A 47 25.35 8.44 4.44
N ASN A 48 25.58 8.74 3.17
CA ASN A 48 24.57 9.32 2.29
C ASN A 48 23.43 8.32 2.02
N LEU A 49 23.76 7.05 1.84
CA LEU A 49 22.77 5.99 1.69
C LEU A 49 21.92 5.81 2.96
N LEU A 50 22.54 5.88 4.15
CA LEU A 50 21.83 5.85 5.42
C LEU A 50 20.93 7.07 5.62
N LYS A 51 21.39 8.27 5.24
CA LYS A 51 20.56 9.49 5.26
C LYS A 51 19.35 9.37 4.35
N LEU A 52 19.53 8.90 3.12
CA LEU A 52 18.44 8.68 2.16
C LEU A 52 17.42 7.65 2.67
N LYS A 53 17.88 6.57 3.30
CA LYS A 53 16.99 5.57 3.92
C LYS A 53 16.17 6.18 5.05
N LEU A 54 16.78 6.97 5.92
CA LEU A 54 16.09 7.65 7.02
C LEU A 54 15.08 8.69 6.54
N GLU A 55 15.40 9.47 5.50
CA GLU A 55 14.47 10.42 4.89
C GLU A 55 13.30 9.70 4.24
N LYS A 56 13.55 8.58 3.54
CA LYS A 56 12.50 7.73 3.00
C LYS A 56 11.56 7.21 4.09
N GLU A 57 12.09 6.68 5.18
CA GLU A 57 11.25 6.19 6.30
C GLU A 57 10.42 7.31 6.94
N LYS A 58 10.96 8.52 7.05
CA LYS A 58 10.19 9.69 7.54
C LYS A 58 9.04 10.05 6.60
N ILE A 59 9.29 10.04 5.30
CA ILE A 59 8.26 10.30 4.28
C ILE A 59 7.18 9.22 4.32
N GLU A 60 7.56 7.95 4.39
CA GLU A 60 6.60 6.83 4.46
C GLU A 60 5.74 6.88 5.73
N LYS A 61 6.32 7.24 6.88
CA LYS A 61 5.55 7.45 8.12
C LYS A 61 4.58 8.62 8.00
N SER A 62 5.05 9.77 7.52
CA SER A 62 4.22 10.95 7.32
C SER A 62 3.06 10.68 6.35
N LEU A 63 3.33 9.98 5.24
CA LEU A 63 2.30 9.63 4.26
C LEU A 63 1.28 8.65 4.85
N ASN A 64 1.72 7.65 5.63
CA ASN A 64 0.82 6.72 6.28
C ASN A 64 -0.07 7.40 7.33
N GLU A 65 0.48 8.32 8.12
CA GLU A 65 -0.29 9.12 9.09
C GLU A 65 -1.33 10.02 8.38
N GLU A 66 -0.93 10.67 7.29
CA GLU A 66 -1.83 11.51 6.48
C GLU A 66 -2.95 10.67 5.82
N LEU A 67 -2.60 9.51 5.24
CA LEU A 67 -3.58 8.59 4.65
C LEU A 67 -4.56 8.06 5.69
N LEU A 68 -4.09 7.67 6.88
CA LEU A 68 -4.96 7.24 7.98
C LEU A 68 -5.89 8.36 8.42
N SER A 69 -5.39 9.59 8.52
CA SER A 69 -6.21 10.76 8.87
C SER A 69 -7.29 11.05 7.81
N ASN A 70 -6.94 10.94 6.52
CA ASN A 70 -7.87 11.14 5.41
C ASN A 70 -8.96 10.06 5.37
N ILE A 71 -8.60 8.80 5.66
CA ILE A 71 -9.56 7.70 5.78
C ILE A 71 -10.53 7.95 6.94
N GLU A 72 -10.05 8.46 8.07
CA GLU A 72 -10.88 8.75 9.23
C GLU A 72 -11.85 9.92 8.96
N VAL A 73 -11.38 10.99 8.34
CA VAL A 73 -12.21 12.12 7.91
C VAL A 73 -13.30 11.65 6.94
N LYS A 74 -12.97 10.83 5.93
CA LYS A 74 -13.95 10.27 4.99
C LYS A 74 -15.01 9.43 5.72
N LYS A 75 -14.60 8.58 6.67
CA LYS A 75 -15.51 7.76 7.48
C LYS A 75 -16.44 8.61 8.35
N GLN A 76 -15.97 9.77 8.85
CA GLN A 76 -16.80 10.71 9.61
C GLN A 76 -17.80 11.44 8.70
N ILE A 77 -17.38 11.87 7.51
CA ILE A 77 -18.24 12.46 6.48
C ILE A 77 -19.34 11.47 6.06
N ASP A 78 -18.99 10.21 5.79
CA ASP A 78 -19.94 9.15 5.44
C ASP A 78 -20.94 8.88 6.59
N LYS A 79 -20.49 8.93 7.84
CA LYS A 79 -21.38 8.83 9.01
C LYS A 79 -22.33 10.02 9.15
N GLN A 80 -21.90 11.22 8.80
CA GLN A 80 -22.71 12.43 8.89
C GLN A 80 -23.70 12.57 7.71
N LEU A 81 -23.28 12.26 6.49
CA LEU A 81 -24.14 12.19 5.31
C LEU A 81 -25.29 11.18 5.51
N ASN A 82 -25.00 10.05 6.14
CA ASN A 82 -26.02 9.04 6.48
C ASN A 82 -26.89 9.40 7.69
N ARG A 83 -26.62 10.51 8.41
CA ARG A 83 -27.41 10.97 9.56
C ARG A 83 -28.37 12.12 9.23
N SER A 84 -28.15 12.89 8.17
CA SER A 84 -28.93 14.10 7.86
C SER A 84 -30.02 13.94 6.81
N SER A 85 -30.11 12.79 6.12
CA SER A 85 -31.25 12.50 5.25
C SER A 85 -32.20 11.52 5.93
N GLY A 86 -33.33 12.02 6.42
CA GLY A 86 -34.55 11.24 6.68
C GLY A 86 -35.18 10.72 5.38
N LYS A 87 -34.36 10.22 4.46
CA LYS A 87 -34.78 9.45 3.29
C LYS A 87 -34.49 8.01 3.67
N ALA A 88 -35.51 7.16 3.64
CA ALA A 88 -35.41 5.73 3.85
C ALA A 88 -34.13 5.22 3.18
N LYS A 89 -33.34 4.40 3.90
CA LYS A 89 -32.19 3.70 3.34
C LYS A 89 -32.62 3.12 2.00
N VAL A 90 -32.13 3.70 0.91
CA VAL A 90 -32.20 3.05 -0.39
C VAL A 90 -31.38 1.79 -0.20
N TYR A 91 -32.07 0.66 -0.30
CA TYR A 91 -31.52 -0.66 -0.04
C TYR A 91 -30.37 -0.84 -1.04
N ASP A 92 -29.12 -0.73 -0.57
CA ASP A 92 -27.97 -1.04 -1.42
C ASP A 92 -28.07 -2.55 -1.72
N PRO A 93 -28.29 -2.97 -2.97
CA PRO A 93 -28.47 -4.38 -3.32
C PRO A 93 -27.26 -5.24 -2.88
N ALA A 94 -26.10 -4.61 -2.71
CA ALA A 94 -24.89 -5.21 -2.17
C ALA A 94 -25.02 -5.75 -0.72
N ASP A 95 -26.10 -5.43 0.01
CA ASP A 95 -26.34 -5.84 1.40
C ASP A 95 -27.52 -6.80 1.60
N GLY A 96 -28.22 -7.22 0.54
CA GLY A 96 -29.29 -8.22 0.66
C GLY A 96 -28.77 -9.62 1.01
N PRO A 97 -29.47 -10.43 1.85
CA PRO A 97 -29.07 -11.82 2.09
C PRO A 97 -29.17 -12.65 0.81
N PHE A 98 -28.40 -13.74 0.73
CA PHE A 98 -28.59 -14.74 -0.32
C PHE A 98 -30.03 -15.26 -0.28
N ASN A 99 -30.66 -15.44 -1.44
CA ASN A 99 -31.91 -16.17 -1.49
C ASN A 99 -31.69 -17.67 -1.18
N SER A 100 -32.77 -18.44 -1.04
CA SER A 100 -32.71 -19.88 -0.75
C SER A 100 -31.96 -20.71 -1.81
N ASN A 101 -31.68 -20.15 -2.99
CA ASN A 101 -30.91 -20.79 -4.06
C ASN A 101 -29.47 -20.27 -4.14
N GLY A 102 -28.99 -19.53 -3.13
CA GLY A 102 -27.62 -19.02 -3.09
C GLY A 102 -27.35 -17.90 -4.09
N ILE A 103 -28.39 -17.15 -4.51
CA ILE A 103 -28.31 -16.06 -5.49
C ILE A 103 -28.46 -14.72 -4.78
N ARG A 104 -27.54 -13.79 -5.07
CA ARG A 104 -27.52 -12.43 -4.55
C ARG A 104 -27.15 -11.46 -5.67
N LEU A 105 -27.94 -10.41 -5.86
CA LEU A 105 -27.54 -9.27 -6.69
C LEU A 105 -26.49 -8.45 -5.92
N LEU A 106 -25.36 -8.13 -6.54
CA LEU A 106 -24.30 -7.34 -5.92
C LEU A 106 -24.33 -5.89 -6.37
N SER A 107 -24.46 -5.66 -7.68
CA SER A 107 -24.54 -4.32 -8.26
C SER A 107 -25.16 -4.36 -9.64
N VAL A 108 -25.62 -3.20 -10.10
CA VAL A 108 -26.00 -2.97 -11.50
C VAL A 108 -25.24 -1.75 -12.00
N THR A 109 -24.75 -1.82 -13.24
CA THR A 109 -23.96 -0.76 -13.85
C THR A 109 -24.47 -0.52 -15.27
N SER A 110 -24.57 0.75 -15.65
CA SER A 110 -24.90 1.15 -17.02
C SER A 110 -23.63 1.16 -17.87
N LEU A 111 -23.69 0.54 -19.05
CA LEU A 111 -22.65 0.53 -20.07
C LEU A 111 -22.87 1.67 -21.08
N GLN A 112 -21.86 1.95 -21.91
CA GLN A 112 -21.84 3.09 -22.84
C GLN A 112 -22.96 3.12 -23.90
N ASN A 113 -23.69 2.02 -24.11
CA ASN A 113 -24.76 1.88 -25.11
C ASN A 113 -26.17 1.75 -24.50
N SER A 114 -26.42 2.34 -23.32
CA SER A 114 -27.67 2.17 -22.55
C SER A 114 -27.98 0.73 -22.13
N GLN A 115 -27.08 -0.21 -22.43
CA GLN A 115 -27.15 -1.57 -21.92
C GLN A 115 -26.79 -1.58 -20.44
N LYS A 116 -27.52 -2.35 -19.65
CA LYS A 116 -27.22 -2.55 -18.23
C LYS A 116 -26.59 -3.90 -18.03
N MET A 117 -25.65 -3.95 -17.10
CA MET A 117 -24.99 -5.16 -16.66
C MET A 117 -25.21 -5.31 -15.17
N ALA A 118 -25.65 -6.49 -14.77
CA ALA A 118 -25.85 -6.84 -13.38
C ALA A 118 -24.78 -7.83 -12.93
N VAL A 119 -24.21 -7.59 -11.76
CA VAL A 119 -23.22 -8.44 -11.13
C VAL A 119 -23.92 -9.27 -10.06
N PHE A 120 -23.85 -10.59 -10.15
CA PHE A 120 -24.45 -11.51 -9.19
C PHE A 120 -23.40 -12.33 -8.47
N SER A 121 -23.71 -12.72 -7.24
CA SER A 121 -23.08 -13.83 -6.55
C SER A 121 -23.99 -15.06 -6.64
N PHE A 122 -23.48 -16.15 -7.19
CA PHE A 122 -24.14 -17.45 -7.26
C PHE A 122 -23.30 -18.49 -6.51
N TYR A 123 -23.79 -18.96 -5.37
CA TYR A 123 -23.04 -19.77 -4.40
C TYR A 123 -21.65 -19.19 -4.07
N GLY A 124 -21.59 -17.87 -3.86
CA GLY A 124 -20.34 -17.17 -3.47
C GLY A 124 -19.41 -16.81 -4.62
N ARG A 125 -19.70 -17.23 -5.87
CA ARG A 125 -18.92 -16.84 -7.05
C ARG A 125 -19.58 -15.69 -7.80
N LYS A 126 -18.76 -14.73 -8.25
CA LYS A 126 -19.25 -13.53 -8.96
C LYS A 126 -19.39 -13.79 -10.46
N PHE A 127 -20.47 -13.28 -11.04
CA PHE A 127 -20.77 -13.35 -12.46
C PHE A 127 -21.32 -12.01 -12.95
N ASN A 128 -20.87 -11.59 -14.13
CA ASN A 128 -21.35 -10.40 -14.80
C ASN A 128 -22.29 -10.84 -15.91
N LEU A 129 -23.54 -10.39 -15.87
CA LEU A 129 -24.57 -10.77 -16.84
C LEU A 129 -25.24 -9.51 -17.37
N ALA A 130 -25.30 -9.38 -18.70
CA ALA A 130 -26.02 -8.33 -19.40
C ALA A 130 -27.46 -8.76 -19.71
N GLN A 131 -28.29 -7.78 -20.11
CA GLN A 131 -29.67 -8.02 -20.55
C GLN A 131 -29.77 -9.17 -21.57
N GLY A 132 -30.57 -10.19 -21.26
CA GLY A 132 -30.82 -11.32 -22.17
C GLY A 132 -29.75 -12.42 -22.15
N ASP A 133 -28.67 -12.28 -21.38
CA ASP A 133 -27.66 -13.32 -21.25
C ASP A 133 -28.25 -14.61 -20.68
N LYS A 134 -27.77 -15.75 -21.20
CA LYS A 134 -28.12 -17.09 -20.70
C LYS A 134 -27.07 -17.56 -19.71
N PHE A 135 -27.49 -17.93 -18.50
CA PHE A 135 -26.60 -18.49 -17.48
C PHE A 135 -27.21 -19.76 -16.88
N LYS A 136 -26.62 -20.94 -17.06
CA LYS A 136 -27.09 -22.20 -16.44
C LYS A 136 -28.63 -22.40 -16.47
N ASN A 137 -29.23 -22.28 -17.65
CA ASN A 137 -30.69 -22.33 -17.86
C ASN A 137 -31.50 -21.23 -17.17
N SER A 138 -30.85 -20.10 -16.86
CA SER A 138 -31.52 -18.87 -16.45
C SER A 138 -31.42 -17.79 -17.51
N THR A 139 -32.40 -16.90 -17.45
CA THR A 139 -32.41 -15.65 -18.19
C THR A 139 -32.43 -14.49 -17.21
N ILE A 140 -31.84 -13.39 -17.63
CA ILE A 140 -31.83 -12.15 -16.87
C ILE A 140 -32.53 -11.04 -17.64
N ASP A 141 -33.35 -10.30 -16.92
CA ASP A 141 -34.06 -9.12 -17.40
C ASP A 141 -33.80 -7.96 -16.42
N ILE A 142 -33.29 -6.85 -16.92
CA ILE A 142 -32.81 -5.69 -16.19
C ILE A 142 -33.62 -4.49 -16.67
N ASP A 143 -34.55 -4.07 -15.82
CA ASP A 143 -35.40 -2.90 -16.03
C ASP A 143 -34.82 -1.66 -15.32
N ASP A 144 -35.54 -0.54 -15.28
CA ASP A 144 -35.09 0.72 -14.67
C ASP A 144 -34.88 0.70 -13.17
N SER A 145 -35.58 -0.16 -12.44
CA SER A 145 -35.49 -0.22 -10.98
C SER A 145 -35.36 -1.63 -10.43
N ASN A 146 -35.34 -2.64 -11.30
CA ASN A 146 -35.36 -4.04 -10.88
C ASN A 146 -34.56 -4.93 -11.81
N VAL A 147 -33.91 -5.94 -11.24
CA VAL A 147 -33.38 -7.09 -11.99
C VAL A 147 -34.22 -8.32 -11.68
N VAL A 148 -34.68 -8.99 -12.72
CA VAL A 148 -35.39 -10.26 -12.65
C VAL A 148 -34.47 -11.36 -13.15
N PHE A 149 -34.09 -12.26 -12.25
CA PHE A 149 -33.30 -13.44 -12.55
C PHE A 149 -34.22 -14.67 -12.56
N ASN A 150 -34.42 -15.30 -13.72
CA ASN A 150 -35.29 -16.46 -13.85
C ASN A 150 -34.47 -17.74 -13.84
N TYR A 151 -34.37 -18.42 -12.69
CA TYR A 151 -33.56 -19.63 -12.53
C TYR A 151 -34.44 -20.83 -12.21
N ASN A 152 -34.29 -21.91 -13.00
CA ASN A 152 -35.11 -23.14 -12.88
C ASN A 152 -36.63 -22.85 -12.89
N GLY A 153 -37.07 -21.91 -13.73
CA GLY A 153 -38.48 -21.52 -13.86
C GLY A 153 -39.02 -20.64 -12.72
N LYS A 154 -38.18 -20.28 -11.74
CA LYS A 154 -38.54 -19.36 -10.65
C LYS A 154 -37.95 -17.98 -10.92
N LYS A 155 -38.79 -16.94 -10.81
CA LYS A 155 -38.38 -15.55 -10.97
C LYS A 155 -37.95 -14.97 -9.63
N PHE A 156 -36.73 -14.45 -9.57
CA PHE A 156 -36.18 -13.72 -8.42
C PHE A 156 -36.04 -12.26 -8.81
N LYS A 157 -36.81 -11.38 -8.15
CA LYS A 157 -36.80 -9.95 -8.40
C LYS A 157 -35.97 -9.25 -7.34
N TYR A 158 -35.01 -8.45 -7.78
CA TYR A 158 -34.11 -7.67 -6.94
C TYR A 158 -34.27 -6.20 -7.32
N SER A 159 -34.67 -5.36 -6.37
CA SER A 159 -34.64 -3.91 -6.58
C SER A 159 -33.24 -3.38 -6.35
N TYR A 160 -32.83 -2.36 -7.12
CA TYR A 160 -31.51 -1.74 -7.06
C TYR A 160 -31.59 -0.24 -7.34
#